data_AF-A0AA40EE27-F1
#
_entry.id   AF-A0AA40EE27-F1
#
_cell.length_a   1.000
_cell.length_b   1.000
_cell.length_c   1.000
_cell.angle_alpha   90.00
_cell.angle_beta   90.00
_cell.angle_gamma   90.00
#
_symmetry.space_group_name_H-M   'P 1'
#
loop_
_entity.id
_entity.type
_entity.pdbx_description
1 polymer ?
#
loop_
_entity_poly.entity_id
_entity_poly.type
_entity_poly.pdbx_seq_one_letter_code
_entity_poly.pdbx_strand_id
1 'polypeptide(L)'
;GGGHGRHRRGPRPRFDIRETRDAYELYGEMPGTDRKDVHVELTGQNTLMIWEHVDRGYDAPVGGRQEGQGKKKGKKGEEENKKEEGGGGRRGDEAFRFLTRERFVGDFEREFAFPGPLQEFDIEASLENGVLKVTVPK
;
A
#
# COMPACT_ATOMS: atom_id res chain seq x y z
N GLY A 1 -0.35 -11.67 -20.82
CA GLY A 1 -0.57 -10.28 -20.36
C GLY A 1 -0.64 -10.29 -18.86
N GLY A 2 -0.06 -9.30 -18.19
CA GLY A 2 -0.08 -9.19 -16.73
C GLY A 2 -1.44 -8.70 -16.23
N GLY A 3 -2.14 -9.50 -15.44
CA GLY A 3 -3.35 -9.07 -14.75
C GLY A 3 -2.99 -8.35 -13.46
N HIS A 4 -2.71 -7.04 -13.54
CA HIS A 4 -2.56 -6.23 -12.33
C HIS A 4 -3.87 -6.18 -11.53
N GLY A 5 -3.72 -6.15 -10.21
CA GLY A 5 -4.75 -6.62 -9.29
C GLY A 5 -6.02 -5.77 -9.25
N ARG A 6 -7.09 -6.37 -8.69
CA ARG A 6 -8.33 -5.67 -8.31
C ARG A 6 -7.96 -4.40 -7.53
N HIS A 7 -8.34 -3.21 -8.03
CA HIS A 7 -8.06 -1.95 -7.35
C HIS A 7 -8.50 -2.01 -5.88
N ARG A 8 -7.54 -1.95 -4.94
CA ARG A 8 -7.83 -1.96 -3.50
C ARG A 8 -8.55 -0.66 -3.13
N ARG A 9 -9.50 -0.74 -2.19
CA ARG A 9 -10.07 0.46 -1.53
C ARG A 9 -9.08 0.96 -0.45
N GLY A 10 -7.88 1.33 -0.87
CA GLY A 10 -6.89 2.00 -0.03
C GLY A 10 -7.34 3.42 0.35
N PRO A 11 -6.64 4.09 1.27
CA PRO A 11 -6.75 5.52 1.46
C PRO A 11 -6.39 6.24 0.15
N ARG A 12 -6.88 7.45 -0.01
CA ARG A 12 -6.48 8.35 -1.10
C ARG A 12 -5.75 9.54 -0.50
N PRO A 13 -4.47 9.38 -0.12
CA PRO A 13 -3.68 10.48 0.43
C PRO A 13 -3.74 11.69 -0.50
N ARG A 14 -3.96 12.87 0.08
CA ARG A 14 -3.89 14.15 -0.64
C ARG A 14 -2.43 14.43 -0.95
N PHE A 15 -2.18 14.99 -2.11
CA PHE A 15 -0.85 15.40 -2.54
C PHE A 15 -0.93 16.78 -3.20
N ASP A 16 -0.13 17.71 -2.69
CA ASP A 16 0.21 18.95 -3.38
C ASP A 16 1.56 18.77 -4.08
N ILE A 17 1.72 19.43 -5.23
CA ILE A 17 2.92 19.35 -6.07
C ILE A 17 3.27 20.77 -6.50
N ARG A 18 4.55 21.14 -6.40
CA ARG A 18 5.04 22.42 -6.92
C ARG A 18 6.33 22.25 -7.70
N GLU A 19 6.43 23.02 -8.78
CA GLU A 19 7.66 23.18 -9.55
C GLU A 19 8.44 24.38 -8.99
N THR A 20 9.71 24.17 -8.66
CA THR A 20 10.65 25.25 -8.34
C THR A 20 11.54 25.51 -9.56
N ARG A 21 12.62 26.29 -9.43
CA ARG A 21 13.62 26.42 -10.49
C ARG A 21 14.34 25.08 -10.72
N ASP A 22 14.87 24.50 -9.65
CA ASP A 22 15.91 23.46 -9.71
C ASP A 22 15.40 22.05 -9.30
N ALA A 23 14.19 21.95 -8.74
CA ALA A 23 13.54 20.70 -8.35
C ALA A 23 12.01 20.74 -8.48
N TYR A 24 11.37 19.57 -8.47
CA TYR A 24 9.97 19.41 -8.11
C TYR A 24 9.86 19.01 -6.63
N GLU A 25 8.84 19.50 -5.93
CA GLU A 25 8.56 19.13 -4.55
C GLU A 25 7.12 18.63 -4.41
N LEU A 26 6.95 17.48 -3.76
CA LEU A 26 5.66 16.86 -3.46
C LEU A 26 5.42 16.82 -1.95
N TYR A 27 4.17 17.05 -1.55
CA TYR A 27 3.73 17.06 -0.15
C TYR A 27 2.50 16.17 0.01
N GLY A 28 2.65 15.01 0.66
CA GLY A 28 1.62 13.97 0.77
C GLY A 28 1.10 13.76 2.20
N GLU A 29 -0.22 13.84 2.41
CA GLU A 29 -0.87 13.57 3.71
C GLU A 29 -0.91 12.05 3.98
N MET A 30 -0.11 11.57 4.94
CA MET A 30 -0.03 10.16 5.35
C MET A 30 0.02 10.01 6.90
N PRO A 31 -1.11 10.27 7.59
CA PRO A 31 -1.17 10.23 9.04
C PRO A 31 -1.22 8.78 9.57
N GLY A 32 -0.17 8.36 10.28
CA GLY A 32 -0.08 7.06 10.95
C GLY A 32 0.68 5.96 10.19
N THR A 33 1.33 6.32 9.07
CA THR A 33 2.28 5.49 8.33
C THR A 33 3.69 5.65 8.92
N ASP A 34 4.47 4.57 9.05
CA ASP A 34 5.90 4.67 9.36
C ASP A 34 6.70 4.94 8.07
N ARG A 35 7.78 5.74 8.15
CA ARG A 35 8.63 6.06 6.98
C ARG A 35 9.19 4.81 6.27
N LYS A 36 9.36 3.70 7.00
CA LYS A 36 9.87 2.42 6.49
C LYS A 36 8.89 1.70 5.53
N ASP A 37 7.60 2.00 5.64
CA ASP A 37 6.50 1.36 4.91
C ASP A 37 6.14 2.14 3.62
N VAL A 38 6.74 3.33 3.44
CA VAL A 38 6.60 4.19 2.26
C VAL A 38 7.72 3.89 1.28
N HIS A 39 7.34 3.65 0.03
CA HIS A 39 8.23 3.47 -1.10
C HIS A 39 8.07 4.62 -2.09
N VAL A 40 9.20 5.06 -2.67
CA VAL A 40 9.28 6.14 -3.65
C VAL A 40 10.28 5.68 -4.71
N GLU A 41 9.83 5.46 -5.94
CA GLU A 41 10.68 5.03 -7.06
C GLU A 41 10.36 5.85 -8.33
N LEU A 42 11.35 6.08 -9.19
CA LEU A 42 11.11 6.60 -10.53
C LEU A 42 10.70 5.46 -11.47
N THR A 43 9.71 5.71 -12.31
CA THR A 43 9.30 4.80 -13.37
C THR A 43 9.47 5.47 -14.74
N GLY A 44 10.22 4.83 -15.63
CA GLY A 44 10.59 5.46 -16.91
C GLY A 44 11.54 6.65 -16.72
N GLN A 45 11.26 7.77 -17.40
CA GLN A 45 12.15 8.95 -17.41
C GLN A 45 11.59 10.17 -16.67
N ASN A 46 10.27 10.23 -16.48
CA ASN A 46 9.58 11.42 -16.00
C ASN A 46 8.36 11.12 -15.09
N THR A 47 8.26 9.90 -14.55
CA THR A 47 7.20 9.54 -13.60
C THR A 47 7.79 9.17 -12.25
N LEU A 48 7.21 9.70 -11.18
CA LEU A 48 7.46 9.27 -9.80
C LEU A 48 6.27 8.42 -9.34
N MET A 49 6.55 7.27 -8.75
CA MET A 49 5.56 6.37 -8.17
C MET A 49 5.78 6.30 -6.66
N ILE A 50 4.72 6.54 -5.88
CA ILE A 50 4.73 6.53 -4.42
C ILE A 50 3.67 5.54 -3.93
N TRP A 51 4.05 4.61 -3.07
CA TRP A 51 3.13 3.63 -2.48
C TRP A 51 3.47 3.31 -1.03
N GLU A 52 2.52 2.68 -0.36
CA GLU A 52 2.66 2.16 1.00
C GLU A 52 2.38 0.66 0.98
N HIS A 53 3.11 -0.12 1.78
CA HIS A 53 2.73 -1.50 2.07
C HIS A 53 2.65 -1.74 3.59
N VAL A 54 1.44 -2.06 4.09
CA VAL A 54 1.20 -2.18 5.55
C VAL A 54 0.95 -3.61 5.97
N ASP A 55 1.94 -4.21 6.63
CA ASP A 55 1.76 -5.43 7.41
C ASP A 55 0.93 -5.12 8.68
N ARG A 56 -0.40 -5.30 8.57
CA ARG A 56 -1.39 -4.81 9.55
C ARG A 56 -1.36 -5.59 10.87
N GLY A 57 -0.71 -5.03 11.89
CA GLY A 57 -0.90 -5.46 13.29
C GLY A 57 -2.20 -4.94 13.94
N TYR A 58 -2.57 -3.68 13.68
CA TYR A 58 -3.64 -2.97 14.40
C TYR A 58 -5.08 -3.35 13.97
N ASP A 59 -5.22 -3.90 12.77
CA ASP A 59 -6.45 -3.75 11.98
C ASP A 59 -7.19 -5.08 11.73
N ALA A 60 -6.67 -6.17 12.28
CA ALA A 60 -7.17 -7.53 12.09
C ALA A 60 -8.43 -7.78 12.94
N PRO A 61 -9.56 -8.21 12.34
CA PRO A 61 -10.74 -8.60 13.10
C PRO A 61 -10.50 -9.96 13.80
N VAL A 62 -10.69 -10.01 15.12
CA VAL A 62 -10.64 -11.28 15.87
C VAL A 62 -11.85 -12.14 15.51
N GLY A 63 -11.60 -13.34 14.97
CA GLY A 63 -12.63 -14.33 14.65
C GLY A 63 -13.18 -14.23 13.23
N GLY A 64 -12.34 -14.51 12.21
CA GLY A 64 -12.66 -14.27 10.80
C GLY A 64 -12.26 -15.35 9.77
N ARG A 65 -11.87 -16.56 10.20
CA ARG A 65 -11.76 -17.79 9.37
C ARG A 65 -10.67 -17.82 8.25
N GLN A 66 -9.55 -18.57 8.44
CA GLN A 66 -8.83 -19.28 7.34
C GLN A 66 -8.09 -20.59 7.79
N GLU A 67 -8.22 -21.68 7.01
CA GLU A 67 -7.69 -23.07 7.13
C GLU A 67 -7.50 -23.55 5.68
N GLY A 68 -6.67 -24.52 5.34
CA GLY A 68 -5.74 -25.32 6.15
C GLY A 68 -4.70 -25.98 5.24
N GLN A 69 -3.63 -26.55 5.82
CA GLN A 69 -2.45 -27.02 5.07
C GLN A 69 -2.56 -28.50 4.65
N GLY A 70 -1.96 -28.91 3.52
CA GLY A 70 -1.75 -30.33 3.20
C GLY A 70 -1.17 -30.64 1.82
N LYS A 71 0.00 -31.31 1.76
CA LYS A 71 0.63 -31.79 0.51
C LYS A 71 0.19 -33.21 0.14
N LYS A 72 -0.14 -33.49 -1.14
CA LYS A 72 0.42 -34.62 -1.93
C LYS A 72 0.04 -34.62 -3.42
N LYS A 73 0.74 -35.45 -4.20
CA LYS A 73 0.60 -35.63 -5.67
C LYS A 73 -0.68 -36.42 -6.03
N GLY A 74 -1.35 -36.06 -7.14
CA GLY A 74 -2.44 -36.85 -7.76
C GLY A 74 -2.92 -36.21 -9.07
N LYS A 75 -3.36 -37.00 -10.06
CA LYS A 75 -3.60 -36.55 -11.45
C LYS A 75 -5.10 -36.66 -11.82
N LYS A 76 -5.66 -35.61 -12.45
CA LYS A 76 -6.93 -35.54 -13.23
C LYS A 76 -8.27 -35.97 -12.58
N GLY A 77 -9.29 -35.11 -12.72
CA GLY A 77 -10.73 -35.35 -12.51
C GLY A 77 -11.54 -34.05 -12.67
N GLU A 78 -12.77 -34.11 -13.17
CA GLU A 78 -13.58 -32.94 -13.58
C GLU A 78 -14.23 -32.07 -12.47
N GLU A 79 -14.61 -30.86 -12.91
CA GLU A 79 -15.57 -29.87 -12.39
C GLU A 79 -16.61 -30.29 -11.32
N GLU A 80 -16.73 -29.52 -10.22
CA GLU A 80 -17.71 -28.40 -10.09
C GLU A 80 -17.74 -27.71 -8.69
N ASN A 81 -17.60 -26.38 -8.70
CA ASN A 81 -18.39 -25.39 -7.93
C ASN A 81 -18.78 -25.63 -6.43
N LYS A 82 -17.98 -25.09 -5.49
CA LYS A 82 -18.50 -24.21 -4.40
C LYS A 82 -17.43 -23.48 -3.56
N LYS A 83 -17.77 -22.22 -3.23
CA LYS A 83 -17.26 -21.31 -2.16
C LYS A 83 -16.00 -21.73 -1.37
N GLU A 84 -14.96 -20.92 -1.46
CA GLU A 84 -13.76 -21.03 -0.64
C GLU A 84 -13.96 -20.55 0.80
N GLU A 85 -13.69 -21.43 1.76
CA GLU A 85 -13.48 -21.14 3.18
C GLU A 85 -12.29 -21.97 3.70
N GLY A 86 -11.52 -21.40 4.63
CA GLY A 86 -11.38 -22.01 5.96
C GLY A 86 -11.84 -20.93 6.95
N GLY A 87 -11.55 -20.88 8.27
CA GLY A 87 -10.84 -21.79 9.17
C GLY A 87 -10.52 -21.20 10.55
N GLY A 88 -9.24 -21.08 10.95
CA GLY A 88 -8.86 -20.88 12.36
C GLY A 88 -7.63 -20.04 12.69
N GLY A 89 -7.81 -19.14 13.66
CA GLY A 89 -6.77 -18.63 14.56
C GLY A 89 -7.24 -18.78 16.02
N ARG A 90 -6.35 -19.20 16.92
CA ARG A 90 -6.57 -19.43 18.36
C ARG A 90 -5.26 -19.06 19.09
N ARG A 91 -5.21 -18.43 20.27
CA ARG A 91 -6.20 -17.84 21.20
C ARG A 91 -5.41 -16.89 22.12
N GLY A 92 -6.04 -15.84 22.63
CA GLY A 92 -5.44 -14.88 23.58
C GLY A 92 -4.70 -13.73 22.85
N ASP A 93 -4.88 -12.45 23.19
CA ASP A 93 -5.76 -11.85 24.22
C ASP A 93 -6.51 -10.62 23.68
N GLU A 94 -7.55 -10.20 24.42
CA GLU A 94 -8.42 -9.02 24.23
C GLU A 94 -8.95 -8.72 22.80
N ALA A 95 -10.10 -9.29 22.45
CA ALA A 95 -10.85 -8.96 21.24
C ALA A 95 -11.65 -7.66 21.39
N PHE A 96 -11.23 -6.59 20.70
CA PHE A 96 -11.93 -5.30 20.67
C PHE A 96 -13.06 -5.26 19.62
N ARG A 97 -14.09 -4.44 19.90
CA ARG A 97 -15.18 -4.14 18.96
C ARG A 97 -15.11 -2.68 18.53
N PHE A 98 -15.01 -2.43 17.22
CA PHE A 98 -15.20 -1.09 16.66
C PHE A 98 -16.63 -0.60 16.95
N LEU A 99 -16.76 0.58 17.57
CA LEU A 99 -18.01 1.33 17.64
C LEU A 99 -18.22 2.17 16.37
N THR A 100 -17.13 2.71 15.82
CA THR A 100 -17.06 3.46 14.55
C THR A 100 -15.67 3.25 13.94
N ARG A 101 -15.55 3.34 12.61
CA ARG A 101 -14.27 3.24 11.89
C ARG A 101 -14.28 4.15 10.66
N GLU A 102 -13.74 5.36 10.83
CA GLU A 102 -13.64 6.39 9.78
C GLU A 102 -12.25 6.45 9.14
N ARG A 103 -11.19 6.01 9.86
CA ARG A 103 -9.83 5.97 9.33
C ARG A 103 -9.69 4.92 8.24
N PHE A 104 -9.24 5.37 7.06
CA PHE A 104 -8.72 4.50 5.99
C PHE A 104 -7.25 4.17 6.28
N VAL A 105 -6.87 2.90 6.16
CA VAL A 105 -5.53 2.39 6.49
C VAL A 105 -5.13 1.30 5.50
N GLY A 106 -3.84 1.25 5.16
CA GLY A 106 -3.17 0.22 4.37
C GLY A 106 -3.18 0.46 2.87
N ASP A 107 -2.31 -0.25 2.15
CA ASP A 107 -1.82 0.03 0.79
C ASP A 107 -2.59 1.04 -0.07
N PHE A 108 -1.91 2.13 -0.42
CA PHE A 108 -2.25 3.02 -1.53
C PHE A 108 -1.14 3.00 -2.59
N GLU A 109 -1.48 3.50 -3.77
CA GLU A 109 -0.55 3.69 -4.89
C GLU A 109 -0.87 5.05 -5.56
N ARG A 110 0.15 5.85 -5.86
CA ARG A 110 0.04 7.15 -6.52
C ARG A 110 1.15 7.34 -7.54
N GLU A 111 0.74 7.63 -8.77
CA GLU A 111 1.62 7.95 -9.90
C GLU A 111 1.58 9.46 -10.17
N PHE A 112 2.74 10.04 -10.49
CA PHE A 112 2.91 11.46 -10.80
C PHE A 112 3.81 11.62 -12.02
N ALA A 113 3.26 12.07 -13.15
CA ALA A 113 4.04 12.36 -14.36
C ALA A 113 4.44 13.84 -14.42
N PHE A 114 5.68 14.11 -14.84
CA PHE A 114 6.30 15.43 -14.84
C PHE A 114 6.58 15.95 -16.26
N PRO A 115 6.64 17.28 -16.49
CA PRO A 115 6.83 17.86 -17.83
C PRO A 115 8.18 17.59 -18.49
N GLY A 116 9.20 17.20 -17.72
CA GLY A 116 10.56 16.92 -18.18
C GLY A 116 11.17 15.71 -17.49
N PRO A 117 12.37 15.27 -17.91
CA PRO A 117 13.07 14.17 -17.25
C PRO A 117 13.41 14.50 -15.79
N LEU A 118 13.66 13.46 -15.00
CA LEU A 118 13.95 13.55 -13.57
C LEU A 118 15.31 12.90 -13.26
N GLN A 119 16.04 13.43 -12.28
CA GLN A 119 17.32 12.87 -11.85
C GLN A 119 17.12 11.88 -10.71
N GLU A 120 17.53 10.62 -10.92
CA GLU A 120 17.28 9.50 -10.00
C GLU A 120 18.18 9.52 -8.75
N PHE A 121 19.41 10.01 -8.88
CA PHE A 121 20.46 9.79 -7.89
C PHE A 121 20.33 10.62 -6.59
N ASP A 122 19.56 11.71 -6.62
CA ASP A 122 19.48 12.71 -5.53
C ASP A 122 18.02 12.97 -5.09
N ILE A 123 17.17 11.93 -5.09
CA ILE A 123 15.79 12.02 -4.56
C ILE A 123 15.81 12.00 -3.03
N GLU A 124 15.32 13.07 -2.41
CA GLU A 124 15.18 13.17 -0.95
C GLU A 124 13.74 12.87 -0.52
N ALA A 125 13.56 12.07 0.54
CA ALA A 125 12.25 11.82 1.15
C ALA A 125 12.29 11.93 2.68
N SER A 126 11.35 12.66 3.26
CA SER A 126 11.16 12.80 4.71
C SER A 126 9.68 12.69 5.08
N LEU A 127 9.35 12.07 6.20
CA LEU A 127 7.98 11.92 6.71
C LEU A 127 7.93 12.47 8.14
N GLU A 128 7.30 13.63 8.29
CA GLU A 128 7.25 14.37 9.56
C GLU A 128 5.82 14.78 9.87
N ASN A 129 5.37 14.57 11.11
CA ASN A 129 4.02 14.93 11.58
C ASN A 129 2.86 14.37 10.71
N GLY A 130 3.09 13.28 9.98
CA GLY A 130 2.12 12.69 9.05
C GLY A 130 2.08 13.33 7.66
N VAL A 131 3.08 14.14 7.29
CA VAL A 131 3.27 14.68 5.94
C VAL A 131 4.59 14.17 5.35
N LEU A 132 4.51 13.49 4.20
CA LEU A 132 5.67 13.14 3.39
C LEU A 132 6.06 14.34 2.53
N LYS A 133 7.30 14.83 2.66
CA LYS A 133 7.95 15.62 1.62
C LYS A 133 8.78 14.69 0.73
N VAL A 134 8.67 14.85 -0.59
CA VAL A 134 9.66 14.36 -1.56
C VAL A 134 10.24 15.54 -2.35
N THR A 135 11.56 15.59 -2.48
CA THR A 135 12.29 16.50 -3.39
C THR A 135 12.82 15.66 -4.57
N VAL A 136 12.53 16.06 -5.81
CA VAL A 136 13.08 15.42 -7.03
C VAL A 136 13.81 16.49 -7.87
N PRO A 137 15.15 16.48 -7.96
CA PRO A 137 15.91 17.42 -8.79
C PRO A 137 15.60 17.32 -10.29
N LYS A 138 15.78 18.43 -11.01
CA LYS A 138 15.64 18.54 -12.48
C LYS A 138 17.00 18.45 -13.18
#